data_AF-A0A1Y4SN54-F1
#
_entry.id   AF-A0A1Y4SN54-F1
#
_cell.length_a   1.000
_cell.length_b   1.000
_cell.length_c   1.000
_cell.angle_alpha   90.00
_cell.angle_beta   90.00
_cell.angle_gamma   90.00
#
_symmetry.space_group_name_H-M   'P 1'
#
loop_
_entity.id
_entity.type
_entity.pdbx_description
1 polymer ?
#
loop_
_entity_poly.entity_id
_entity_poly.type
_entity_poly.pdbx_seq_one_letter_code
_entity_poly.pdbx_strand_id
1 'polypeptide(L)'
;MEDNVEKRICKDENMTMNSAKQISEKKQDIKFDTRDYPINYLVQQYERQEFYIPLEYQRNFVWGNNDRCFFIESILMGLPIPLMFFADTDDGRIEIVDGAQRTLTLVQFCQNDLELQNLEILTESNGFVFEELDPAIQRKFLNTNIRVVFLEEGTTEKVRQEIFKRINTRGLHVKPAEARRGAFEGKFKDFLEECVKEPKFNDLAPRTKITEDRYEGFEMVSRFFAYLDNYENNYEGYTGNVTKYIDNYVEKQNQLSETNEEIITLSRAKFKNMLNYAEKVLGKRGFRKTLTSKSTPRARFEALSIGIALALKENPNLPVRDISSWIDGDEFAKCTRSDAANNKSKLVGRVDFVKNKLLLGA
;
A
#
# COMPACT_ATOMS: atom_id res chain seq x y z
N MET A 1 25.78 8.93 -34.81
CA MET A 1 24.66 8.68 -33.87
C MET A 1 23.90 7.52 -34.47
N GLU A 2 24.33 6.30 -34.17
CA GLU A 2 23.62 5.10 -34.61
C GLU A 2 22.54 4.82 -33.59
N ASP A 3 21.30 4.92 -34.06
CA ASP A 3 20.09 4.62 -33.30
C ASP A 3 20.11 3.16 -32.85
N ASN A 4 20.11 2.99 -31.52
CA ASN A 4 20.02 1.72 -30.84
C ASN A 4 18.56 1.24 -30.91
N VAL A 5 18.10 0.83 -32.10
CA VAL A 5 16.81 0.17 -32.27
C VAL A 5 16.99 -1.27 -31.79
N GLU A 6 16.60 -1.54 -30.54
CA GLU A 6 16.48 -2.91 -30.02
C GLU A 6 15.65 -3.73 -31.01
N LYS A 7 16.30 -4.67 -31.71
CA LYS A 7 15.63 -5.61 -32.61
C LYS A 7 14.57 -6.38 -31.81
N ARG A 8 13.30 -6.07 -32.10
CA ARG A 8 12.14 -6.79 -31.55
C ARG A 8 12.29 -8.28 -31.83
N ILE A 9 12.50 -9.08 -30.77
CA ILE A 9 12.58 -10.54 -30.86
C ILE A 9 11.25 -11.06 -31.39
N CYS A 10 11.28 -11.73 -32.54
CA CYS A 10 10.11 -12.38 -33.11
C CYS A 10 9.66 -13.51 -32.18
N LYS A 11 8.37 -13.57 -31.84
CA LYS A 11 7.80 -14.64 -31.01
C LYS A 11 7.57 -15.85 -31.91
N ASP A 12 7.99 -17.03 -31.47
CA ASP A 12 7.73 -18.25 -32.20
C ASP A 12 6.24 -18.66 -32.12
N GLU A 13 5.86 -19.61 -32.97
CA GLU A 13 4.47 -20.11 -33.05
C GLU A 13 3.99 -20.72 -31.73
N ASN A 14 4.87 -21.41 -30.99
CA ASN A 14 4.54 -22.01 -29.70
C ASN A 14 4.28 -20.94 -28.63
N MET A 15 5.07 -19.87 -28.58
CA MET A 15 4.85 -18.72 -27.70
C MET A 15 3.52 -18.04 -28.03
N THR A 16 3.21 -17.90 -29.31
CA THR A 16 1.96 -17.27 -29.77
C THR A 16 0.75 -18.13 -29.38
N MET A 17 0.82 -19.45 -29.57
CA MET A 17 -0.24 -20.37 -29.24
C MET A 17 -0.47 -20.49 -27.73
N ASN A 18 0.61 -20.54 -26.94
CA ASN A 18 0.53 -20.53 -25.47
C ASN A 18 -0.07 -19.21 -24.95
N SER A 19 0.31 -18.08 -25.53
CA SER A 19 -0.28 -16.77 -25.21
C SER A 19 -1.77 -16.75 -25.53
N ALA A 20 -2.17 -17.22 -26.72
CA ALA A 20 -3.57 -17.26 -27.13
C ALA A 20 -4.42 -18.14 -26.19
N LYS A 21 -3.90 -19.32 -25.82
CA LYS A 21 -4.54 -20.22 -24.86
C LYS A 21 -4.71 -19.55 -23.49
N GLN A 22 -3.66 -18.94 -22.96
CA GLN A 22 -3.71 -18.24 -21.68
C GLN A 22 -4.70 -17.06 -21.70
N ILE A 23 -4.72 -16.26 -22.77
CA ILE A 23 -5.68 -15.16 -22.92
C ILE A 23 -7.10 -15.70 -22.90
N SER A 24 -7.38 -16.78 -23.65
CA SER A 24 -8.70 -17.39 -23.70
C SER A 24 -9.13 -17.91 -22.32
N GLU A 25 -8.24 -18.62 -21.61
CA GLU A 25 -8.50 -19.18 -20.28
C GLU A 25 -8.69 -18.11 -19.19
N LYS A 26 -8.02 -16.96 -19.32
CA LYS A 26 -8.06 -15.87 -18.32
C LYS A 26 -9.02 -14.75 -18.67
N LYS A 27 -9.60 -14.75 -19.88
CA LYS A 27 -10.60 -13.76 -20.28
C LYS A 27 -11.85 -13.97 -19.44
N GLN A 28 -12.19 -12.97 -18.65
CA GLN A 28 -13.44 -12.95 -17.89
C GLN A 28 -14.50 -12.22 -18.71
N ASP A 29 -15.71 -12.76 -18.71
CA ASP A 29 -16.87 -12.11 -19.29
C ASP A 29 -17.52 -11.24 -18.20
N ILE A 30 -17.11 -9.97 -18.15
CA ILE A 30 -17.59 -9.01 -17.16
C ILE A 30 -18.72 -8.24 -17.82
N LYS A 31 -19.95 -8.48 -17.38
CA LYS A 31 -21.10 -7.71 -17.83
C LYS A 31 -21.15 -6.40 -17.04
N PHE A 32 -21.29 -5.31 -17.78
CA PHE A 32 -21.43 -3.99 -17.20
C PHE A 32 -22.31 -3.12 -18.09
N ASP A 33 -22.99 -2.18 -17.47
CA ASP A 33 -23.67 -1.08 -18.15
C ASP A 33 -23.05 0.26 -17.71
N THR A 34 -23.53 1.36 -18.30
CA THR A 34 -23.21 2.71 -17.85
C THR A 34 -24.49 3.42 -17.44
N ARG A 35 -24.43 4.10 -16.29
CA ARG A 35 -25.54 4.85 -15.70
C ARG A 35 -25.09 6.27 -15.40
N ASP A 36 -25.99 7.22 -15.54
CA ASP A 36 -25.76 8.62 -15.18
C ASP A 36 -26.64 8.94 -13.97
N TYR A 37 -26.02 9.27 -12.84
CA TYR A 37 -26.72 9.60 -11.61
C TYR A 37 -26.55 11.09 -11.27
N PRO A 38 -27.63 11.84 -11.00
CA PRO A 38 -27.50 13.19 -10.49
C PRO A 38 -26.85 13.17 -9.10
N ILE A 39 -26.02 14.18 -8.80
CA ILE A 39 -25.32 14.27 -7.51
C ILE A 39 -26.28 14.15 -6.32
N ASN A 40 -27.45 14.79 -6.40
CA ASN A 40 -28.48 14.69 -5.35
C ASN A 40 -28.88 13.25 -5.05
N TYR A 41 -29.08 12.42 -6.08
CA TYR A 41 -29.43 11.02 -5.91
C TYR A 41 -28.27 10.23 -5.29
N LEU A 42 -27.04 10.42 -5.78
CA LEU A 42 -25.86 9.75 -5.23
C LEU A 42 -25.68 10.04 -3.73
N VAL A 43 -25.82 11.31 -3.33
CA VAL A 43 -25.68 11.74 -1.93
C VAL A 43 -26.78 11.10 -1.07
N GLN A 44 -28.05 11.18 -1.51
CA GLN A 44 -29.17 10.59 -0.76
C GLN A 44 -29.05 9.08 -0.59
N GLN A 45 -28.66 8.36 -1.64
CA GLN A 45 -28.49 6.90 -1.57
C GLN A 45 -27.35 6.50 -0.63
N TYR A 46 -26.26 7.29 -0.61
CA TYR A 46 -25.17 7.07 0.33
C TYR A 46 -25.58 7.34 1.79
N GLU A 47 -26.29 8.45 2.04
CA GLU A 47 -26.78 8.79 3.38
C GLU A 47 -27.77 7.75 3.94
N ARG A 48 -28.58 7.15 3.06
CA ARG A 48 -29.50 6.05 3.40
C ARG A 48 -28.80 4.70 3.59
N GLN A 49 -27.48 4.64 3.38
CA GLN A 49 -26.68 3.41 3.41
C GLN A 49 -27.09 2.38 2.32
N GLU A 50 -27.81 2.82 1.28
CA GLU A 50 -28.12 2.01 0.09
C GLU A 50 -26.88 1.87 -0.78
N PHE A 51 -26.10 2.95 -0.87
CA PHE A 51 -24.76 2.92 -1.45
C PHE A 51 -23.74 2.89 -0.33
N TYR A 52 -22.77 1.99 -0.41
CA TYR A 52 -21.74 1.90 0.62
C TYR A 52 -20.36 1.74 0.02
N ILE A 53 -19.37 2.19 0.79
CA ILE A 53 -17.95 1.98 0.48
C ILE A 53 -17.47 0.84 1.38
N PRO A 54 -17.10 -0.33 0.83
CA PRO A 54 -16.58 -1.45 1.60
C PRO A 54 -15.43 -1.04 2.51
N LEU A 55 -15.40 -1.59 3.74
CA LEU A 55 -14.35 -1.32 4.73
C LEU A 55 -12.95 -1.68 4.20
N GLU A 56 -12.84 -2.67 3.31
CA GLU A 56 -11.60 -3.06 2.62
C GLU A 56 -11.08 -1.98 1.67
N TYR A 57 -11.96 -1.20 1.04
CA TYR A 57 -11.61 -0.08 0.18
C TYR A 57 -11.52 1.25 0.92
N GLN A 58 -12.07 1.33 2.15
CA GLN A 58 -11.88 2.44 3.06
C GLN A 58 -10.42 2.49 3.56
N ARG A 59 -9.51 2.89 2.66
CA ARG A 59 -8.32 3.61 3.10
C ARG A 59 -8.79 4.83 3.91
N ASN A 60 -8.01 5.18 4.93
CA ASN A 60 -8.03 6.53 5.50
C ASN A 60 -8.17 7.53 4.33
N PHE A 61 -9.22 8.36 4.38
CA PHE A 61 -9.52 9.39 3.37
C PHE A 61 -8.25 10.14 2.96
N VAL A 62 -7.74 9.87 1.75
CA VAL A 62 -6.38 10.30 1.33
C VAL A 62 -6.41 11.71 0.74
N TRP A 63 -7.55 12.14 0.20
CA TRP A 63 -7.69 13.49 -0.35
C TRP A 63 -7.53 14.54 0.75
N GLY A 64 -6.58 15.46 0.56
CA GLY A 64 -6.49 16.65 1.39
C GLY A 64 -7.64 17.62 1.08
N ASN A 65 -7.77 18.72 1.83
CA ASN A 65 -8.74 19.78 1.50
C ASN A 65 -8.55 20.28 0.08
N ASN A 66 -7.31 20.46 -0.38
CA ASN A 66 -7.03 20.99 -1.72
C ASN A 66 -7.56 20.06 -2.83
N ASP A 67 -7.34 18.75 -2.73
CA ASP A 67 -7.83 17.79 -3.74
C ASP A 67 -9.36 17.78 -3.78
N ARG A 68 -10.00 17.86 -2.60
CA ARG A 68 -11.45 17.96 -2.47
C ARG A 68 -12.00 19.23 -3.11
N CYS A 69 -11.40 20.38 -2.80
CA CYS A 69 -11.85 21.68 -3.31
C CYS A 69 -11.65 21.77 -4.82
N PHE A 70 -10.52 21.27 -5.35
CA PHE A 70 -10.26 21.17 -6.78
C PHE A 70 -11.30 20.30 -7.51
N PHE A 71 -11.72 19.19 -6.89
CA PHE A 71 -12.78 18.35 -7.41
C PHE A 71 -14.14 19.08 -7.44
N ILE A 72 -14.51 19.78 -6.37
CA ILE A 72 -15.75 20.58 -6.35
C ILE A 72 -15.71 21.71 -7.37
N GLU A 73 -14.58 22.42 -7.50
CA GLU A 73 -14.36 23.47 -8.50
C GLU A 73 -14.57 22.93 -9.92
N SER A 74 -14.04 21.73 -10.21
CA SER A 74 -14.24 21.05 -11.49
C SER A 74 -15.73 20.82 -11.81
N ILE A 75 -16.52 20.40 -10.82
CA ILE A 75 -17.96 20.17 -10.99
C ILE A 75 -18.71 21.49 -11.20
N LEU A 76 -18.42 22.51 -10.39
CA LEU A 76 -19.05 23.83 -10.51
C LEU A 76 -18.76 24.48 -11.89
N MET A 77 -17.59 24.20 -12.45
CA MET A 77 -17.22 24.62 -13.81
C MET A 77 -17.82 23.77 -14.93
N GLY A 78 -18.48 22.65 -14.62
CA GLY A 78 -19.03 21.72 -15.61
C GLY A 78 -17.97 20.93 -16.36
N LEU A 79 -16.80 20.70 -15.75
CA LEU A 79 -15.73 19.88 -16.34
C LEU A 79 -16.07 18.39 -16.25
N PRO A 80 -15.60 17.57 -17.22
CA PRO A 80 -15.82 16.13 -17.18
C PRO A 80 -15.11 15.52 -15.98
N ILE A 81 -15.85 14.76 -15.18
CA ILE A 81 -15.34 13.99 -14.05
C ILE A 81 -15.00 12.56 -14.51
N PRO A 82 -13.93 11.93 -13.99
CA PRO A 82 -13.65 10.54 -14.27
C PRO A 82 -14.85 9.63 -13.95
N LEU A 83 -14.92 8.45 -14.56
CA LEU A 83 -15.97 7.48 -14.26
C LEU A 83 -15.84 6.94 -12.84
N MET A 84 -16.96 6.61 -12.20
CA MET A 84 -16.99 5.81 -10.96
C MET A 84 -17.41 4.37 -11.29
N PHE A 85 -17.10 3.41 -10.42
CA PHE A 85 -17.41 1.99 -10.64
C PHE A 85 -18.22 1.45 -9.49
N PHE A 86 -19.43 0.99 -9.78
CA PHE A 86 -20.40 0.48 -8.81
C PHE A 86 -20.66 -1.00 -9.09
N ALA A 87 -21.08 -1.77 -8.08
CA ALA A 87 -21.43 -3.18 -8.24
C ALA A 87 -22.63 -3.54 -7.35
N ASP A 88 -23.47 -4.45 -7.83
CA ASP A 88 -24.51 -5.08 -7.00
C ASP A 88 -23.89 -6.00 -5.94
N THR A 89 -24.53 -6.05 -4.78
CA THR A 89 -24.18 -6.98 -3.69
C THR A 89 -25.34 -7.91 -3.37
N ASP A 90 -25.03 -9.07 -2.80
CA ASP A 90 -26.03 -10.13 -2.53
C ASP A 90 -27.11 -9.69 -1.53
N ASP A 91 -26.84 -8.66 -0.72
CA ASP A 91 -27.79 -8.04 0.22
C ASP A 91 -28.65 -6.92 -0.40
N GLY A 92 -28.52 -6.68 -1.71
CA GLY A 92 -29.30 -5.70 -2.48
C GLY A 92 -28.82 -4.26 -2.38
N ARG A 93 -27.74 -3.99 -1.63
CA ARG A 93 -27.07 -2.69 -1.63
C ARG A 93 -26.19 -2.54 -2.87
N ILE A 94 -25.67 -1.33 -3.06
CA ILE A 94 -24.72 -1.04 -4.13
C ILE A 94 -23.36 -0.68 -3.53
N GLU A 95 -22.37 -1.46 -3.91
CA GLU A 95 -20.97 -1.27 -3.56
C GLU A 95 -20.34 -0.22 -4.47
N ILE A 96 -19.69 0.79 -3.87
CA ILE A 96 -18.84 1.74 -4.58
C ILE A 96 -17.43 1.14 -4.69
N VAL A 97 -17.15 0.46 -5.80
CA VAL A 97 -15.85 -0.17 -6.10
C VAL A 97 -14.79 0.90 -6.36
N ASP A 98 -15.09 1.93 -7.14
CA ASP A 98 -14.23 3.10 -7.36
C ASP A 98 -15.04 4.40 -7.31
N GLY A 99 -14.49 5.44 -6.69
CA GLY A 99 -15.19 6.71 -6.48
C GLY A 99 -15.36 7.12 -5.02
N ALA A 100 -14.88 6.33 -4.06
CA ALA A 100 -15.03 6.58 -2.62
C ALA A 100 -14.72 8.04 -2.19
N GLN A 101 -13.56 8.57 -2.59
CA GLN A 101 -13.18 9.95 -2.23
C GLN A 101 -14.11 11.00 -2.86
N ARG A 102 -14.56 10.76 -4.09
CA ARG A 102 -15.48 11.65 -4.82
C ARG A 102 -16.84 11.65 -4.15
N THR A 103 -17.41 10.48 -3.89
CA THR A 103 -18.70 10.35 -3.18
C THR A 103 -18.65 11.02 -1.82
N LEU A 104 -17.63 10.75 -1.01
CA LEU A 104 -17.47 11.38 0.31
C LEU A 104 -17.30 12.90 0.21
N THR A 105 -16.56 13.40 -0.78
CA THR A 105 -16.40 14.84 -1.00
C THR A 105 -17.73 15.50 -1.38
N LEU A 106 -18.54 14.86 -2.24
CA LEU A 106 -19.88 15.34 -2.58
C LEU A 106 -20.78 15.41 -1.35
N VAL A 107 -20.78 14.35 -0.54
CA VAL A 107 -21.58 14.28 0.70
C VAL A 107 -21.15 15.37 1.68
N GLN A 108 -19.85 15.46 1.98
CA GLN A 108 -19.30 16.49 2.88
C GLN A 108 -19.61 17.91 2.41
N PHE A 109 -19.48 18.18 1.11
CA PHE A 109 -19.80 19.49 0.58
C PHE A 109 -21.29 19.80 0.75
N CYS A 110 -22.19 18.90 0.33
CA CYS A 110 -23.64 19.07 0.47
C CYS A 110 -24.11 19.20 1.94
N GLN A 111 -23.36 18.66 2.90
CA GLN A 111 -23.62 18.75 4.34
C GLN A 111 -22.99 19.98 5.00
N ASN A 112 -22.33 20.86 4.23
CA ASN A 112 -21.56 22.01 4.72
C ASN A 112 -20.34 21.65 5.60
N ASP A 113 -19.86 20.39 5.53
CA ASP A 113 -18.67 19.90 6.23
C ASP A 113 -17.36 20.14 5.45
N LEU A 114 -17.45 20.77 4.27
CA LEU A 114 -16.32 21.17 3.45
C LEU A 114 -16.46 22.62 3.01
N GLU A 115 -15.57 23.47 3.52
CA GLU A 115 -15.38 24.85 3.05
C GLU A 115 -14.45 24.87 1.84
N LEU A 116 -14.80 25.63 0.80
CA LEU A 116 -14.00 25.78 -0.41
C LEU A 116 -12.74 26.60 -0.13
N GLN A 117 -11.57 26.04 -0.43
CA GLN A 117 -10.28 26.67 -0.14
C GLN A 117 -9.28 26.43 -1.27
N ASN A 118 -8.39 27.39 -1.47
CA ASN A 118 -7.32 27.35 -2.47
C ASN A 118 -7.83 27.08 -3.91
N LEU A 119 -9.01 27.60 -4.24
CA LEU A 119 -9.54 27.60 -5.61
C LEU A 119 -8.73 28.57 -6.47
N GLU A 120 -8.23 28.10 -7.62
CA GLU A 120 -7.39 28.89 -8.52
C GLU A 120 -8.20 29.62 -9.60
N ILE A 121 -9.40 29.12 -9.94
CA ILE A 121 -10.24 29.65 -11.02
C ILE A 121 -11.47 30.36 -10.43
N LEU A 122 -12.20 29.70 -9.53
CA LEU A 122 -13.37 30.25 -8.83
C LEU A 122 -12.93 30.94 -7.52
N THR A 123 -11.99 31.87 -7.61
CA THR A 123 -11.31 32.47 -6.45
C THR A 123 -12.27 33.17 -5.48
N GLU A 124 -13.34 33.78 -5.99
CA GLU A 124 -14.36 34.48 -5.20
C GLU A 124 -15.26 33.54 -4.38
N SER A 125 -15.23 32.24 -4.68
CA SER A 125 -15.96 31.21 -3.91
C SER A 125 -15.11 30.60 -2.79
N ASN A 126 -13.87 31.06 -2.59
CA ASN A 126 -13.07 30.63 -1.44
C ASN A 126 -13.73 31.11 -0.13
N GLY A 127 -13.76 30.25 0.87
CA GLY A 127 -14.43 30.47 2.16
C GLY A 127 -15.90 30.05 2.17
N PHE A 128 -16.48 29.62 1.05
CA PHE A 128 -17.90 29.28 0.97
C PHE A 128 -18.12 27.79 1.32
N VAL A 129 -19.18 27.52 2.07
CA VAL A 129 -19.81 26.19 2.14
C VAL A 129 -20.98 26.08 1.14
N PHE A 130 -21.56 24.89 0.97
CA PHE A 130 -22.57 24.65 -0.06
C PHE A 130 -23.82 25.54 0.08
N GLU A 131 -24.32 25.75 1.30
CA GLU A 131 -25.51 26.55 1.56
C GLU A 131 -25.34 28.05 1.26
N GLU A 132 -24.10 28.53 1.21
CA GLU A 132 -23.76 29.94 0.93
C GLU A 132 -23.67 30.24 -0.57
N LEU A 133 -23.63 29.21 -1.43
CA LEU A 133 -23.71 29.38 -2.87
C LEU A 133 -25.09 29.93 -3.28
N ASP A 134 -25.16 30.64 -4.41
CA ASP A 134 -26.44 31.09 -4.97
C ASP A 134 -27.40 29.88 -5.17
N PRO A 135 -28.69 29.99 -4.81
CA PRO A 135 -29.63 28.87 -4.91
C PRO A 135 -29.78 28.28 -6.32
N ALA A 136 -29.55 29.06 -7.39
CA ALA A 136 -29.51 28.52 -8.75
C ALA A 136 -28.24 27.69 -9.00
N ILE A 137 -27.10 28.06 -8.43
CA ILE A 137 -25.86 27.28 -8.50
C ILE A 137 -25.99 25.99 -7.70
N GLN A 138 -26.57 26.03 -6.50
CA GLN A 138 -26.84 24.82 -5.70
C GLN A 138 -27.71 23.82 -6.49
N ARG A 139 -28.79 24.29 -7.11
CA ARG A 139 -29.66 23.45 -7.96
C ARG A 139 -28.92 22.87 -9.17
N LYS A 140 -28.05 23.65 -9.82
CA LYS A 140 -27.24 23.16 -10.94
C LYS A 140 -26.26 22.09 -10.48
N PHE A 141 -25.55 22.32 -9.39
CA PHE A 141 -24.61 21.36 -8.80
C PHE A 141 -25.32 20.03 -8.48
N LEU A 142 -26.44 20.07 -7.76
CA LEU A 142 -27.20 18.88 -7.39
C LEU A 142 -27.75 18.09 -8.59
N ASN A 143 -28.02 18.77 -9.71
CA ASN A 143 -28.51 18.17 -10.95
C ASN A 143 -27.38 17.76 -11.92
N THR A 144 -26.11 18.01 -11.59
CA THR A 144 -25.00 17.52 -12.41
C THR A 144 -24.98 15.99 -12.38
N ASN A 145 -24.93 15.37 -13.55
CA ASN A 145 -24.86 13.92 -13.67
C ASN A 145 -23.42 13.43 -13.57
N ILE A 146 -23.19 12.42 -12.73
CA ILE A 146 -21.93 11.68 -12.69
C ILE A 146 -22.17 10.33 -13.36
N ARG A 147 -21.31 10.02 -14.34
CA ARG A 147 -21.34 8.74 -15.03
C ARG A 147 -20.64 7.66 -14.23
N VAL A 148 -21.34 6.55 -14.06
CA VAL A 148 -20.82 5.35 -13.40
C VAL A 148 -20.85 4.16 -14.36
N VAL A 149 -19.86 3.29 -14.22
CA VAL A 149 -19.87 1.94 -14.79
C VAL A 149 -20.47 1.04 -13.73
N PHE A 150 -21.56 0.37 -14.06
CA PHE A 150 -22.26 -0.51 -13.13
C PHE A 150 -21.97 -1.96 -13.50
N LEU A 151 -21.33 -2.69 -12.59
CA LEU A 151 -20.99 -4.09 -12.74
C LEU A 151 -22.21 -4.94 -12.33
N GLU A 152 -22.67 -5.81 -13.21
CA GLU A 152 -23.85 -6.65 -12.96
C GLU A 152 -23.60 -7.66 -11.84
N GLU A 153 -24.71 -8.07 -11.21
CA GLU A 153 -24.81 -9.20 -10.29
C GLU A 153 -24.13 -10.46 -10.86
N GLY A 154 -23.32 -11.12 -10.05
CA GLY A 154 -22.47 -12.26 -10.47
C GLY A 154 -21.01 -11.91 -10.79
N THR A 155 -20.65 -10.62 -10.83
CA THR A 155 -19.24 -10.21 -10.82
C THR A 155 -18.62 -10.57 -9.46
N THR A 156 -17.78 -11.61 -9.41
CA THR A 156 -17.16 -12.05 -8.14
C THR A 156 -16.33 -10.93 -7.51
N GLU A 157 -16.28 -10.88 -6.20
CA GLU A 157 -15.48 -9.93 -5.43
C GLU A 157 -14.02 -9.81 -5.91
N LYS A 158 -13.37 -10.95 -6.17
CA LYS A 158 -12.01 -11.01 -6.72
C LYS A 158 -11.85 -10.22 -8.03
N VAL A 159 -12.89 -10.19 -8.86
CA VAL A 159 -12.90 -9.42 -10.11
C VAL A 159 -13.08 -7.94 -9.85
N ARG A 160 -13.98 -7.57 -8.93
CA ARG A 160 -14.15 -6.17 -8.49
C ARG A 160 -12.84 -5.61 -7.93
N GLN A 161 -12.15 -6.39 -7.10
CA GLN A 161 -10.84 -6.04 -6.54
C GLN A 161 -9.76 -5.88 -7.62
N GLU A 162 -9.71 -6.76 -8.63
CA GLU A 162 -8.75 -6.65 -9.74
C GLU A 162 -9.06 -5.43 -10.63
N ILE A 163 -10.34 -5.13 -10.88
CA ILE A 163 -10.78 -3.90 -11.57
C ILE A 163 -10.31 -2.67 -10.78
N PHE A 164 -10.62 -2.62 -9.48
CA PHE A 164 -10.19 -1.54 -8.57
C PHE A 164 -8.68 -1.34 -8.62
N LYS A 165 -7.90 -2.43 -8.51
CA LYS A 165 -6.43 -2.40 -8.58
C LYS A 165 -5.96 -1.81 -9.91
N ARG A 166 -6.53 -2.23 -11.04
CA ARG A 166 -6.12 -1.75 -12.37
C ARG A 166 -6.45 -0.29 -12.63
N ILE A 167 -7.62 0.18 -12.17
CA ILE A 167 -8.03 1.58 -12.29
C ILE A 167 -7.08 2.45 -11.46
N ASN A 168 -6.87 2.09 -10.19
CA ASN A 168 -6.10 2.90 -9.26
C ASN A 168 -4.57 2.83 -9.46
N THR A 169 -4.09 1.88 -10.27
CA THR A 169 -2.67 1.82 -10.63
C THR A 169 -2.21 3.02 -11.49
N ARG A 170 -3.13 3.75 -12.14
CA ARG A 170 -2.78 4.90 -13.01
C ARG A 170 -2.95 6.30 -12.39
N GLY A 171 -3.71 6.47 -11.30
CA GLY A 171 -4.13 7.78 -10.80
C GLY A 171 -3.29 8.40 -9.67
N LEU A 172 -2.67 7.58 -8.84
CA LEU A 172 -1.69 7.95 -7.80
C LEU A 172 -1.04 6.62 -7.45
N HIS A 173 0.29 6.48 -7.62
CA HIS A 173 0.96 5.18 -7.45
C HIS A 173 0.57 4.52 -6.13
N VAL A 174 -0.33 3.52 -6.22
CA VAL A 174 -0.62 2.63 -5.11
C VAL A 174 0.70 2.02 -4.71
N LYS A 175 1.12 2.27 -3.47
CA LYS A 175 2.35 1.65 -3.00
C LYS A 175 2.14 0.14 -2.93
N PRO A 176 3.16 -0.67 -3.24
CA PRO A 176 3.14 -2.12 -3.09
C PRO A 176 2.51 -2.61 -1.78
N ALA A 177 2.82 -1.93 -0.67
CA ALA A 177 2.28 -2.24 0.66
C ALA A 177 0.76 -2.03 0.74
N GLU A 178 0.25 -0.97 0.11
CA GLU A 178 -1.17 -0.65 0.08
C GLU A 178 -1.93 -1.65 -0.81
N ALA A 179 -1.34 -2.07 -1.94
CA ALA A 179 -1.90 -3.14 -2.76
C ALA A 179 -1.89 -4.49 -2.02
N ARG A 180 -0.80 -4.81 -1.31
CA ARG A 180 -0.67 -6.07 -0.56
C ARG A 180 -1.69 -6.15 0.57
N ARG A 181 -1.80 -5.10 1.38
CA ARG A 181 -2.71 -5.09 2.54
C ARG A 181 -4.16 -5.31 2.14
N GLY A 182 -4.59 -4.75 1.00
CA GLY A 182 -5.97 -4.90 0.50
C GLY A 182 -6.20 -6.11 -0.41
N ALA A 183 -5.14 -6.78 -0.89
CA ALA A 183 -5.28 -7.95 -1.77
C ALA A 183 -5.21 -9.29 -1.04
N PHE A 184 -4.80 -9.29 0.24
CA PHE A 184 -4.61 -10.52 1.02
C PHE A 184 -5.42 -10.49 2.30
N GLU A 185 -6.23 -11.53 2.48
CA GLU A 185 -6.88 -11.87 3.73
C GLU A 185 -6.23 -13.13 4.32
N GLY A 186 -6.22 -13.23 5.66
CA GLY A 186 -5.74 -14.42 6.36
C GLY A 186 -4.92 -14.14 7.61
N LYS A 187 -4.77 -15.18 8.44
CA LYS A 187 -4.19 -15.09 9.79
C LYS A 187 -2.76 -14.51 9.81
N PHE A 188 -1.96 -14.74 8.76
CA PHE A 188 -0.59 -14.21 8.71
C PHE A 188 -0.58 -12.71 8.41
N LYS A 189 -1.43 -12.23 7.49
CA LYS A 189 -1.61 -10.79 7.24
C LYS A 189 -2.10 -10.07 8.50
N ASP A 190 -3.02 -10.65 9.25
CA ASP A 190 -3.50 -10.05 10.51
C ASP A 190 -2.39 -9.99 11.56
N PHE A 191 -1.58 -11.04 11.65
CA PHE A 191 -0.36 -11.03 12.45
C PHE A 191 0.64 -9.91 12.04
N LEU A 192 0.81 -9.64 10.74
CA LEU A 192 1.64 -8.52 10.28
C LEU A 192 1.06 -7.18 10.75
N GLU A 193 -0.27 -7.00 10.72
CA GLU A 193 -0.92 -5.79 11.25
C GLU A 193 -0.74 -5.64 12.76
N GLU A 194 -0.78 -6.74 13.52
CA GLU A 194 -0.46 -6.72 14.95
C GLU A 194 0.99 -6.28 15.22
N CYS A 195 1.95 -6.76 14.42
CA CYS A 195 3.35 -6.35 14.53
C CYS A 195 3.53 -4.85 14.27
N VAL A 196 2.74 -4.26 13.37
CA VAL A 196 2.75 -2.80 13.13
C VAL A 196 2.24 -2.01 14.34
N LYS A 197 1.30 -2.58 15.10
CA LYS A 197 0.75 -1.97 16.33
C LYS A 197 1.65 -2.11 17.55
N GLU A 198 2.74 -2.89 17.47
CA GLU A 198 3.68 -3.10 18.59
C GLU A 198 4.36 -1.77 18.99
N PRO A 199 4.18 -1.27 20.23
CA PRO A 199 4.74 0.02 20.66
C PRO A 199 6.26 0.09 20.50
N LYS A 200 6.97 -0.99 20.86
CA LYS A 200 8.43 -1.05 20.75
C LYS A 200 8.92 -0.93 19.31
N PHE A 201 8.19 -1.52 18.36
CA PHE A 201 8.50 -1.35 16.94
C PHE A 201 8.37 0.11 16.52
N ASN A 202 7.29 0.78 16.97
CA ASN A 202 7.03 2.17 16.65
C ASN A 202 8.05 3.16 17.25
N ASP A 203 8.58 2.86 18.43
CA ASP A 203 9.61 3.67 19.07
C ASP A 203 11.00 3.50 18.42
N LEU A 204 11.38 2.25 18.15
CA LEU A 204 12.71 1.91 17.62
C LEU A 204 12.85 2.25 16.14
N ALA A 205 11.83 1.97 15.35
CA ALA A 205 11.76 2.45 13.99
C ALA A 205 10.58 3.43 13.98
N PRO A 206 10.74 4.74 13.85
CA PRO A 206 9.61 5.64 13.64
C PRO A 206 9.37 5.86 12.14
N ARG A 207 8.14 6.22 11.79
CA ARG A 207 7.75 6.67 10.44
C ARG A 207 7.04 8.01 10.55
N THR A 208 7.10 8.81 9.49
CA THR A 208 6.31 10.04 9.44
C THR A 208 4.84 9.70 9.28
N LYS A 209 3.93 10.59 9.72
CA LYS A 209 2.48 10.42 9.52
C LYS A 209 2.15 10.11 8.07
N ILE A 210 2.68 10.91 7.13
CA ILE A 210 2.51 10.73 5.68
C ILE A 210 2.92 9.33 5.19
N THR A 211 4.02 8.78 5.71
CA THR A 211 4.49 7.44 5.30
C THR A 211 3.69 6.34 5.97
N GLU A 212 3.28 6.51 7.24
CA GLU A 212 2.50 5.52 7.96
C GLU A 212 1.06 5.42 7.43
N ASP A 213 0.45 6.54 7.07
CA ASP A 213 -0.84 6.60 6.38
C ASP A 213 -0.83 5.83 5.04
N ARG A 214 0.38 5.60 4.50
CA ARG A 214 0.67 4.80 3.31
C ARG A 214 1.24 3.41 3.62
N TYR A 215 1.00 2.91 4.83
CA TYR A 215 1.35 1.58 5.33
C TYR A 215 2.84 1.22 5.25
N GLU A 216 3.71 2.20 5.50
CA GLU A 216 5.15 1.99 5.56
C GLU A 216 5.53 0.96 6.65
N GLY A 217 4.88 0.98 7.81
CA GLY A 217 5.09 -0.02 8.87
C GLY A 217 4.80 -1.44 8.37
N PHE A 218 3.67 -1.62 7.68
CA PHE A 218 3.28 -2.91 7.11
C PHE A 218 4.29 -3.40 6.06
N GLU A 219 4.79 -2.51 5.19
CA GLU A 219 5.85 -2.84 4.23
C GLU A 219 7.13 -3.33 4.93
N MET A 220 7.55 -2.62 5.98
CA MET A 220 8.77 -2.95 6.73
C MET A 220 8.65 -4.33 7.39
N VAL A 221 7.55 -4.61 8.08
CA VAL A 221 7.30 -5.91 8.72
C VAL A 221 7.17 -7.02 7.67
N SER A 222 6.44 -6.79 6.57
CA SER A 222 6.30 -7.77 5.49
C SER A 222 7.66 -8.15 4.89
N ARG A 223 8.52 -7.16 4.65
CA ARG A 223 9.90 -7.37 4.15
C ARG A 223 10.76 -8.11 5.13
N PHE A 224 10.69 -7.76 6.42
CA PHE A 224 11.45 -8.43 7.47
C PHE A 224 11.22 -9.94 7.42
N PHE A 225 9.96 -10.38 7.42
CA PHE A 225 9.63 -11.80 7.38
C PHE A 225 9.97 -12.47 6.05
N ALA A 226 9.60 -11.84 4.92
CA ALA A 226 9.87 -12.40 3.60
C ALA A 226 11.36 -12.62 3.35
N TYR A 227 12.22 -11.72 3.85
CA TYR A 227 13.67 -11.83 3.68
C TYR A 227 14.32 -12.71 4.74
N LEU A 228 13.86 -12.68 5.99
CA LEU A 228 14.40 -13.54 7.05
C LEU A 228 14.17 -15.03 6.76
N ASP A 229 12.94 -15.40 6.41
CA ASP A 229 12.58 -16.81 6.23
C ASP A 229 13.14 -17.41 4.94
N ASN A 230 13.40 -16.57 3.93
CA ASN A 230 14.05 -16.98 2.68
C ASN A 230 15.56 -16.66 2.66
N TYR A 231 16.19 -16.40 3.81
CA TYR A 231 17.64 -16.17 3.83
C TYR A 231 18.40 -17.46 3.47
N GLU A 232 18.02 -18.60 4.06
CA GLU A 232 18.74 -19.88 3.92
C GLU A 232 18.62 -20.51 2.53
N ASN A 233 17.50 -20.29 1.83
CA ASN A 233 17.35 -20.70 0.43
C ASN A 233 17.90 -19.65 -0.55
N ASN A 234 18.72 -18.71 -0.06
CA ASN A 234 19.31 -17.64 -0.84
C ASN A 234 18.25 -16.87 -1.65
N TYR A 235 17.15 -16.47 -1.00
CA TYR A 235 16.07 -15.69 -1.60
C TYR A 235 15.51 -16.32 -2.89
N GLU A 236 15.24 -17.63 -2.85
CA GLU A 236 14.70 -18.37 -4.00
C GLU A 236 13.45 -17.68 -4.55
N GLY A 237 13.36 -17.51 -5.88
CA GLY A 237 12.25 -16.81 -6.54
C GLY A 237 12.37 -15.28 -6.57
N TYR A 238 13.43 -14.69 -6.00
CA TYR A 238 13.66 -13.24 -6.05
C TYR A 238 14.24 -12.80 -7.40
N THR A 239 13.43 -12.12 -8.21
CA THR A 239 13.80 -11.63 -9.56
C THR A 239 14.14 -10.15 -9.61
N GLY A 240 14.23 -9.47 -8.47
CA GLY A 240 14.35 -8.01 -8.38
C GLY A 240 13.01 -7.27 -8.31
N ASN A 241 11.88 -7.95 -8.58
CA ASN A 241 10.55 -7.42 -8.30
C ASN A 241 10.17 -7.68 -6.82
N VAL A 242 10.49 -6.70 -5.98
CA VAL A 242 10.27 -6.78 -4.53
C VAL A 242 8.80 -6.94 -4.17
N THR A 243 7.91 -6.22 -4.85
CA THR A 243 6.47 -6.29 -4.62
C THR A 243 5.96 -7.72 -4.77
N LYS A 244 6.18 -8.30 -5.96
CA LYS A 244 5.72 -9.66 -6.27
C LYS A 244 6.33 -10.70 -5.33
N TYR A 245 7.59 -10.50 -4.95
CA TYR A 245 8.27 -11.40 -4.04
C TYR A 245 7.61 -11.46 -2.66
N ILE A 246 7.31 -10.28 -2.08
CA ILE A 246 6.68 -10.21 -0.76
C ILE A 246 5.21 -10.65 -0.85
N ASP A 247 4.50 -10.27 -1.92
CA ASP A 247 3.11 -10.68 -2.15
C ASP A 247 2.98 -12.20 -2.16
N ASN A 248 3.82 -12.89 -2.95
CA ASN A 248 3.86 -14.35 -3.00
C ASN A 248 4.20 -14.98 -1.63
N TYR A 249 5.10 -14.36 -0.87
CA TYR A 249 5.45 -14.85 0.47
C TYR A 249 4.26 -14.73 1.44
N VAL A 250 3.59 -13.59 1.48
CA VAL A 250 2.43 -13.37 2.36
C VAL A 250 1.28 -14.30 1.99
N GLU A 251 0.98 -14.47 0.70
CA GLU A 251 -0.04 -15.42 0.23
C GLU A 251 0.26 -16.86 0.70
N LYS A 252 1.51 -17.31 0.50
CA LYS A 252 1.96 -18.63 0.94
C LYS A 252 1.84 -18.79 2.45
N GLN A 253 2.24 -17.79 3.23
CA GLN A 253 2.18 -17.87 4.70
C GLN A 253 0.74 -17.82 5.23
N ASN A 254 -0.17 -17.10 4.58
CA ASN A 254 -1.59 -17.13 4.93
C ASN A 254 -2.14 -18.55 4.80
N GLN A 255 -1.92 -19.21 3.65
CA GLN A 255 -2.36 -20.59 3.42
C GLN A 255 -1.79 -21.58 4.44
N LEU A 256 -0.50 -21.44 4.79
CA LEU A 256 0.13 -22.31 5.79
C LEU A 256 -0.40 -22.04 7.21
N SER A 257 -0.66 -20.78 7.54
CA SER A 257 -1.12 -20.39 8.89
C SER A 257 -2.57 -20.77 9.16
N GLU A 258 -3.38 -21.00 8.14
CA GLU A 258 -4.73 -21.57 8.30
C GLU A 258 -4.70 -22.97 8.92
N THR A 259 -3.67 -23.77 8.59
CA THR A 259 -3.54 -25.16 9.01
C THR A 259 -2.53 -25.37 10.15
N ASN A 260 -1.65 -24.40 10.41
CA ASN A 260 -0.64 -24.49 11.46
C ASN A 260 -0.46 -23.15 12.21
N GLU A 261 -1.02 -23.07 13.43
CA GLU A 261 -0.93 -21.89 14.29
C GLU A 261 0.48 -21.65 14.88
N GLU A 262 1.36 -22.65 14.86
CA GLU A 262 2.75 -22.49 15.33
C GLU A 262 3.53 -21.49 14.49
N ILE A 263 3.18 -21.33 13.20
CA ILE A 263 3.84 -20.39 12.28
C ILE A 263 3.77 -18.96 12.83
N ILE A 264 2.59 -18.54 13.28
CA ILE A 264 2.38 -17.21 13.86
C ILE A 264 3.14 -17.09 15.17
N THR A 265 3.09 -18.12 16.01
CA THR A 265 3.78 -18.14 17.32
C THR A 265 5.29 -17.99 17.17
N LEU A 266 5.90 -18.75 16.27
CA LEU A 266 7.34 -18.69 15.96
C LEU A 266 7.71 -17.33 15.34
N SER A 267 6.90 -16.84 14.40
CA SER A 267 7.12 -15.53 13.76
C SER A 267 7.07 -14.38 14.77
N ARG A 268 6.12 -14.43 15.71
CA ARG A 268 6.00 -13.47 16.81
C ARG A 268 7.23 -13.50 17.71
N ALA A 269 7.73 -14.70 18.05
CA ALA A 269 8.94 -14.86 18.85
C ALA A 269 10.17 -14.27 18.14
N LYS A 270 10.36 -14.55 16.84
CA LYS A 270 11.45 -13.97 16.02
C LYS A 270 11.41 -12.44 16.06
N PHE A 271 10.24 -11.83 15.83
CA PHE A 271 10.10 -10.38 15.79
C PHE A 271 10.33 -9.72 17.15
N LYS A 272 9.74 -10.26 18.23
CA LYS A 272 9.95 -9.75 19.60
C LYS A 272 11.40 -9.86 20.05
N ASN A 273 12.06 -11.00 19.78
CA ASN A 273 13.46 -11.19 20.13
C ASN A 273 14.37 -10.19 19.40
N MET A 274 14.10 -9.98 18.10
CA MET A 274 14.80 -8.97 17.30
C MET A 274 14.63 -7.56 17.89
N LEU A 275 13.41 -7.13 18.21
CA LEU A 275 13.16 -5.80 18.80
C LEU A 275 13.82 -5.64 20.17
N ASN A 276 13.73 -6.65 21.04
CA ASN A 276 14.33 -6.63 22.37
C ASN A 276 15.86 -6.52 22.31
N TYR A 277 16.49 -7.20 21.37
CA TYR A 277 17.93 -7.08 21.18
C TYR A 277 18.32 -5.74 20.53
N ALA A 278 17.55 -5.29 19.54
CA ALA A 278 17.74 -4.01 18.89
C ALA A 278 17.67 -2.84 19.89
N GLU A 279 16.75 -2.88 20.85
CA GLU A 279 16.66 -1.89 21.93
C GLU A 279 17.95 -1.84 22.77
N LYS A 280 18.50 -2.99 23.15
CA LYS A 280 19.72 -3.07 23.97
C LYS A 280 20.94 -2.51 23.25
N VAL A 281 21.05 -2.76 21.94
CA VAL A 281 22.24 -2.43 21.15
C VAL A 281 22.15 -1.05 20.48
N LEU A 282 20.97 -0.63 20.03
CA LEU A 282 20.75 0.66 19.36
C LEU A 282 20.23 1.74 20.32
N GLY A 283 19.77 1.36 21.50
CA GLY A 283 19.25 2.27 22.52
C GLY A 283 18.18 3.22 21.98
N LYS A 284 18.22 4.48 22.44
CA LYS A 284 17.31 5.53 22.00
C LYS A 284 17.48 5.95 20.54
N ARG A 285 18.47 5.44 19.78
CA ARG A 285 18.56 5.70 18.34
C ARG A 285 17.62 4.78 17.57
N GLY A 286 17.49 3.53 18.01
CA GLY A 286 16.80 2.50 17.26
C GLY A 286 17.33 2.38 15.82
N PHE A 287 16.44 2.12 14.87
CA PHE A 287 16.76 1.92 13.46
C PHE A 287 16.98 3.22 12.68
N ARG A 288 16.90 4.38 13.34
CA ARG A 288 17.08 5.70 12.71
C ARG A 288 18.50 5.90 12.18
N LYS A 289 18.63 6.74 11.15
CA LYS A 289 19.96 7.15 10.63
C LYS A 289 20.75 7.95 11.66
N THR A 290 20.11 8.82 12.43
CA THR A 290 20.72 9.59 13.53
C THR A 290 19.74 9.68 14.69
N LEU A 291 20.21 10.09 15.89
CA LEU A 291 19.32 10.33 17.04
C LEU A 291 18.22 11.37 16.76
N THR A 292 18.50 12.33 15.88
CA THR A 292 17.58 13.43 15.49
C THR A 292 16.68 13.10 14.31
N SER A 293 16.91 11.98 13.61
CA SER A 293 16.13 11.62 12.43
C SER A 293 14.69 11.31 12.83
N LYS A 294 13.71 11.88 12.11
CA LYS A 294 12.28 11.66 12.42
C LYS A 294 11.71 10.36 11.84
N SER A 295 12.47 9.66 11.00
CA SER A 295 12.03 8.42 10.35
C SER A 295 13.18 7.44 10.13
N THR A 296 12.82 6.18 9.89
CA THR A 296 13.74 5.09 9.60
C THR A 296 13.80 4.77 8.09
N PRO A 297 15.00 4.82 7.45
CA PRO A 297 15.16 4.35 6.08
C PRO A 297 14.97 2.83 5.95
N ARG A 298 14.24 2.38 4.92
CA ARG A 298 13.97 0.94 4.68
C ARG A 298 15.21 0.06 4.64
N ALA A 299 16.19 0.41 3.82
CA ALA A 299 17.41 -0.40 3.65
C ALA A 299 18.19 -0.56 4.97
N ARG A 300 18.14 0.46 5.85
CA ARG A 300 18.76 0.42 7.17
C ARG A 300 17.97 -0.49 8.11
N PHE A 301 16.64 -0.41 8.09
CA PHE A 301 15.80 -1.33 8.85
C PHE A 301 16.02 -2.78 8.40
N GLU A 302 15.99 -3.07 7.11
CA GLU A 302 16.20 -4.41 6.56
C GLU A 302 17.56 -4.97 7.02
N ALA A 303 18.65 -4.23 6.82
CA ALA A 303 19.98 -4.66 7.21
C ALA A 303 20.07 -4.98 8.72
N LEU A 304 19.61 -4.06 9.57
CA LEU A 304 19.71 -4.20 11.02
C LEU A 304 18.76 -5.29 11.56
N SER A 305 17.48 -5.23 11.22
CA SER A 305 16.48 -6.15 11.77
C SER A 305 16.73 -7.60 11.35
N ILE A 306 17.02 -7.85 10.07
CA ILE A 306 17.27 -9.20 9.56
C ILE A 306 18.63 -9.70 10.06
N GLY A 307 19.67 -8.85 10.02
CA GLY A 307 21.00 -9.20 10.52
C GLY A 307 20.99 -9.56 12.01
N ILE A 308 20.26 -8.80 12.84
CA ILE A 308 20.06 -9.10 14.26
C ILE A 308 19.33 -10.44 14.43
N ALA A 309 18.21 -10.63 13.72
CA ALA A 309 17.42 -11.85 13.84
C ALA A 309 18.23 -13.10 13.45
N LEU A 310 19.05 -13.02 12.40
CA LEU A 310 19.93 -14.11 11.96
C LEU A 310 21.09 -14.35 12.96
N ALA A 311 21.69 -13.29 13.50
CA ALA A 311 22.75 -13.43 14.50
C ALA A 311 22.21 -14.07 15.79
N LEU A 312 20.99 -13.72 16.21
CA LEU A 312 20.30 -14.36 17.35
C LEU A 312 19.91 -15.81 17.05
N LYS A 313 19.57 -16.14 15.81
CA LYS A 313 19.30 -17.52 15.39
C LYS A 313 20.56 -18.38 15.50
N GLU A 314 21.72 -17.84 15.11
CA GLU A 314 23.01 -18.53 15.16
C GLU A 314 23.60 -18.58 16.58
N ASN A 315 23.46 -17.50 17.34
CA ASN A 315 23.87 -17.43 18.75
C ASN A 315 22.76 -16.80 19.61
N PRO A 316 21.92 -17.62 20.28
CA PRO A 316 20.85 -17.12 21.15
C PRO A 316 21.34 -16.26 22.33
N ASN A 317 22.60 -16.42 22.75
CA ASN A 317 23.22 -15.69 23.87
C ASN A 317 24.17 -14.59 23.37
N LEU A 318 23.85 -13.97 22.23
CA LEU A 318 24.65 -12.93 21.62
C LEU A 318 24.94 -11.78 22.62
N PRO A 319 26.21 -11.41 22.84
CA PRO A 319 26.56 -10.37 23.80
C PRO A 319 26.18 -8.98 23.28
N VAL A 320 25.63 -8.15 24.17
CA VAL A 320 25.35 -6.74 23.87
C VAL A 320 26.67 -5.99 23.79
N ARG A 321 26.97 -5.43 22.60
CA ARG A 321 28.18 -4.65 22.31
C ARG A 321 27.78 -3.28 21.79
N ASP A 322 28.65 -2.29 21.98
CA ASP A 322 28.50 -1.02 21.28
C ASP A 322 28.80 -1.22 19.79
N ILE A 323 27.86 -0.81 18.94
CA ILE A 323 27.94 -0.96 17.49
C ILE A 323 28.10 0.37 16.75
N SER A 324 28.19 1.48 17.51
CA SER A 324 28.31 2.86 16.99
C SER A 324 29.40 3.00 15.93
N SER A 325 30.55 2.35 16.17
CA SER A 325 31.76 2.44 15.33
C SER A 325 31.51 2.04 13.87
N TRP A 326 30.69 1.02 13.62
CA TRP A 326 30.43 0.53 12.26
C TRP A 326 29.05 0.93 11.72
N ILE A 327 28.02 1.17 12.55
CA ILE A 327 26.72 1.66 12.04
C ILE A 327 26.77 3.10 11.53
N ASP A 328 27.78 3.85 11.96
CA ASP A 328 28.07 5.21 11.49
C ASP A 328 29.24 5.24 10.49
N GLY A 329 29.87 4.09 10.26
CA GLY A 329 30.98 3.95 9.32
C GLY A 329 30.55 3.99 7.86
N ASP A 330 31.50 4.36 7.00
CA ASP A 330 31.30 4.45 5.56
C ASP A 330 30.91 3.11 4.92
N GLU A 331 31.38 2.00 5.47
CA GLU A 331 31.04 0.65 4.97
C GLU A 331 29.54 0.38 5.11
N PHE A 332 28.97 0.61 6.30
CA PHE A 332 27.54 0.43 6.51
C PHE A 332 26.71 1.44 5.72
N ALA A 333 27.19 2.68 5.59
CA ALA A 333 26.57 3.67 4.73
C ALA A 333 26.54 3.20 3.27
N LYS A 334 27.62 2.62 2.73
CA LYS A 334 27.67 2.06 1.37
C LYS A 334 26.70 0.89 1.18
N CYS A 335 26.55 0.01 2.18
CA CYS A 335 25.62 -1.12 2.14
C CYS A 335 24.14 -0.71 2.23
N THR A 336 23.84 0.45 2.82
CA THR A 336 22.47 0.93 3.05
C THR A 336 22.04 2.10 2.16
N ARG A 337 22.87 2.49 1.17
CA ARG A 337 22.50 3.47 0.13
C ARG A 337 21.39 2.93 -0.78
N SER A 338 20.57 3.86 -1.28
CA SER A 338 19.37 3.55 -2.06
C SER A 338 19.65 3.05 -3.49
N ASP A 339 20.86 3.25 -4.01
CA ASP A 339 21.23 2.89 -5.37
C ASP A 339 21.18 1.37 -5.55
N ALA A 340 20.27 0.90 -6.43
CA ALA A 340 20.02 -0.52 -6.67
C ALA A 340 19.67 -1.33 -5.41
N ALA A 341 18.95 -0.74 -4.44
CA ALA A 341 18.53 -1.41 -3.19
C ALA A 341 17.76 -2.72 -3.41
N ASN A 342 17.10 -2.86 -4.57
CA ASN A 342 16.34 -4.04 -4.98
C ASN A 342 17.22 -5.15 -5.57
N ASN A 343 18.53 -4.95 -5.73
CA ASN A 343 19.44 -6.00 -6.20
C ASN A 343 19.66 -7.03 -5.07
N LYS A 344 19.48 -8.32 -5.39
CA LYS A 344 19.70 -9.45 -4.47
C LYS A 344 21.09 -9.43 -3.83
N SER A 345 22.16 -9.20 -4.59
CA SER A 345 23.52 -9.19 -4.05
C SER A 345 23.74 -8.07 -3.03
N LYS A 346 23.08 -6.93 -3.23
CA LYS A 346 23.09 -5.80 -2.28
C LYS A 346 22.27 -6.09 -1.02
N LEU A 347 21.15 -6.82 -1.15
CA LEU A 347 20.36 -7.29 -0.01
C LEU A 347 21.17 -8.27 0.85
N VAL A 348 21.75 -9.30 0.22
CA VAL A 348 22.63 -10.26 0.89
C VAL A 348 23.77 -9.51 1.59
N GLY A 349 24.48 -8.65 0.88
CA GLY A 349 25.64 -7.92 1.43
C GLY A 349 25.30 -7.05 2.64
N ARG A 350 24.16 -6.36 2.67
CA ARG A 350 23.78 -5.53 3.83
C ARG A 350 23.33 -6.34 5.04
N VAL A 351 22.67 -7.49 4.82
CA VAL A 351 22.25 -8.41 5.87
C VAL A 351 23.46 -9.11 6.48
N ASP A 352 24.33 -9.66 5.63
CA ASP A 352 25.55 -10.37 6.05
C ASP A 352 26.52 -9.46 6.79
N PHE A 353 26.64 -8.19 6.36
CA PHE A 353 27.45 -7.21 7.06
C PHE A 353 27.06 -7.10 8.54
N VAL A 354 25.76 -6.87 8.82
CA VAL A 354 25.27 -6.74 10.20
C VAL A 354 25.40 -8.06 10.96
N LYS A 355 24.97 -9.17 10.35
CA LYS A 355 25.03 -10.51 10.96
C LYS A 355 26.46 -10.83 11.42
N ASN A 356 27.43 -10.68 10.52
CA ASN A 356 28.83 -11.03 10.78
C ASN A 356 29.48 -10.07 11.78
N LYS A 357 29.19 -8.76 11.70
CA LYS A 357 29.69 -7.78 12.68
C LYS A 357 29.22 -8.09 14.10
N LEU A 358 27.95 -8.48 14.26
CA LEU A 358 27.41 -8.86 15.56
C LEU A 358 28.05 -10.14 16.12
N LEU A 359 28.24 -11.17 15.28
CA LEU A 359 28.84 -12.43 15.69
C LEU A 359 30.33 -12.28 16.03
N LEU A 360 31.10 -11.63 15.16
CA LEU A 360 32.56 -11.50 15.27
C LEU A 360 32.99 -10.45 16.31
N GLY A 361 32.17 -9.42 16.55
CA GLY A 361 32.45 -8.40 17.59
C GLY A 361 33.52 -7.39 17.23
N ALA A 362 33.78 -7.17 15.94
CA ALA A 362 34.82 -6.28 15.41
C ALA A 362 34.23 -5.20 14.52
#